data_AF-A0AB73SHZ1-F1
#
_entry.id   AF-A0AB73SHZ1-F1
#
_cell.length_a   1.000
_cell.length_b   1.000
_cell.length_c   1.000
_cell.angle_alpha   90.00
_cell.angle_beta   90.00
_cell.angle_gamma   90.00
#
_symmetry.space_group_name_H-M   'P 1'
#
loop_
_entity.id
_entity.type
_entity.pdbx_description
1 polymer ?
#
loop_
_entity_poly.entity_id
_entity_poly.type
_entity_poly.pdbx_seq_one_letter_code
_entity_poly.pdbx_strand_id
1 'polypeptide(L)'
;MYTYSKYGHRSSARTDLSSTPAVDSKYADKETSRGKPKEKEIKKAKTEPSVSLPRGANPKSIAFSNDFSNDFVHTRQPSTQYIRNVDRPTEGYPKLQKLKDLKQKQVDKHAVKPYGVRVDTNKIVPLLNSWVKDYTLQFDVIMIGALVENQFLLPLLESLPLYKLCAKPGFLFIWTHTANIKQLSSLLNSDKWNKKFRRSEELVFVPVDESSPYFPGRVNDGFYYDESPMVNGNGQSLFKRTQWHCWMCITGTVRRATDADLIHCNVDTDLQISPKGSPGVEYNNAVPEAIYRVAENFSNSNRRLHIVPCRTGFKIPVRMRRGWVVVSPDVLVDNFDPFEYEAELQEKSMVKQKTINVGGNRQVSQYLVPQTKEIELLRPKSPC
;
A
#
# COMPACT_ATOMS: atom_id res chain seq x y z
N MET A 1 3.27 -38.70 -16.25
CA MET A 1 2.51 -39.74 -15.53
C MET A 1 1.38 -39.05 -14.79
N TYR A 2 0.15 -39.21 -15.27
CA TYR A 2 -1.06 -38.72 -14.64
C TYR A 2 -1.78 -39.91 -13.99
N THR A 3 -2.28 -39.75 -12.77
CA THR A 3 -3.29 -40.65 -12.21
C THR A 3 -4.44 -39.84 -11.64
N TYR A 4 -5.58 -39.98 -12.33
CA TYR A 4 -6.92 -39.66 -11.88
C TYR A 4 -7.40 -40.74 -10.91
N SER A 5 -8.24 -40.39 -9.93
CA SER A 5 -9.23 -41.33 -9.40
C SER A 5 -10.54 -40.60 -9.14
N LYS A 6 -11.60 -41.25 -9.63
CA LYS A 6 -12.99 -40.84 -9.74
C LYS A 6 -13.78 -42.00 -9.17
N TYR A 7 -14.58 -41.81 -8.13
CA TYR A 7 -15.63 -42.76 -7.75
C TYR A 7 -16.85 -42.03 -7.20
N GLY A 8 -18.02 -42.42 -7.70
CA GLY A 8 -19.32 -41.91 -7.29
C GLY A 8 -20.23 -42.98 -6.67
N HIS A 9 -21.40 -42.49 -6.26
CA HIS A 9 -22.67 -43.16 -5.95
C HIS A 9 -22.78 -44.08 -4.72
N ARG A 10 -23.74 -43.74 -3.83
CA ARG A 10 -25.05 -44.44 -3.71
C ARG A 10 -26.03 -43.72 -2.78
N SER A 11 -27.30 -43.84 -3.14
CA SER A 11 -28.54 -43.40 -2.49
C SER A 11 -29.12 -44.44 -1.52
N SER A 12 -29.89 -44.02 -0.50
CA SER A 12 -31.03 -44.77 0.08
C SER A 12 -31.80 -43.91 1.11
N ALA A 13 -33.05 -44.26 1.37
CA ALA A 13 -34.14 -43.42 1.88
C ALA A 13 -34.83 -43.99 3.16
N ARG A 14 -35.55 -43.09 3.87
CA ARG A 14 -36.66 -43.27 4.86
C ARG A 14 -36.31 -44.03 6.18
N THR A 15 -36.91 -43.79 7.36
CA THR A 15 -38.31 -43.53 7.80
C THR A 15 -38.38 -42.86 9.19
N ASP A 16 -39.57 -42.32 9.50
CA ASP A 16 -40.08 -41.65 10.70
C ASP A 16 -40.01 -42.41 12.05
N LEU A 17 -40.05 -41.70 13.20
CA LEU A 17 -41.20 -41.70 14.15
C LEU A 17 -40.98 -40.82 15.40
N SER A 18 -42.10 -40.30 15.89
CA SER A 18 -42.39 -39.39 17.01
C SER A 18 -42.27 -39.98 18.42
N SER A 19 -42.05 -39.13 19.44
CA SER A 19 -42.97 -38.87 20.59
C SER A 19 -42.27 -38.40 21.88
N THR A 20 -42.78 -37.31 22.45
CA THR A 20 -42.77 -36.93 23.89
C THR A 20 -44.13 -37.36 24.50
N PRO A 21 -44.51 -37.11 25.78
CA PRO A 21 -43.85 -36.40 26.90
C PRO A 21 -43.98 -37.12 28.28
N ALA A 22 -43.51 -36.50 29.37
CA ALA A 22 -44.30 -36.27 30.61
C ALA A 22 -43.44 -35.74 31.78
N VAL A 23 -44.10 -34.92 32.60
CA VAL A 23 -43.66 -34.12 33.74
C VAL A 23 -43.99 -34.89 35.03
N ASP A 24 -43.18 -34.78 36.09
CA ASP A 24 -43.77 -34.71 37.44
C ASP A 24 -42.89 -34.08 38.53
N SER A 25 -43.58 -33.35 39.41
CA SER A 25 -43.07 -32.57 40.55
C SER A 25 -43.04 -33.41 41.84
N LYS A 26 -42.29 -32.96 42.88
CA LYS A 26 -42.82 -32.80 44.26
C LYS A 26 -41.82 -32.20 45.26
N TYR A 27 -42.43 -31.50 46.21
CA TYR A 27 -41.97 -30.66 47.33
C TYR A 27 -41.27 -31.39 48.50
N ALA A 28 -40.45 -30.67 49.29
CA ALA A 28 -40.72 -30.29 50.72
C ALA A 28 -39.46 -29.97 51.58
N ASP A 29 -39.46 -28.77 52.21
CA ASP A 29 -39.09 -28.33 53.59
C ASP A 29 -38.16 -29.18 54.51
N LYS A 30 -37.32 -28.68 55.45
CA LYS A 30 -37.36 -27.51 56.38
C LYS A 30 -36.02 -27.36 57.17
N GLU A 31 -35.66 -26.13 57.60
CA GLU A 31 -34.98 -25.63 58.85
C GLU A 31 -33.87 -26.44 59.59
N THR A 32 -32.85 -25.96 60.32
CA THR A 32 -32.26 -24.68 60.79
C THR A 32 -30.88 -24.98 61.45
N SER A 33 -29.92 -24.03 61.45
CA SER A 33 -29.07 -23.61 62.60
C SER A 33 -27.74 -22.95 62.17
N ARG A 34 -27.35 -21.91 62.91
CA ARG A 34 -26.26 -20.95 62.67
C ARG A 34 -24.91 -21.44 63.25
N GLY A 35 -23.81 -21.26 62.51
CA GLY A 35 -22.42 -21.35 62.97
C GLY A 35 -21.49 -20.49 62.10
N LYS A 36 -20.53 -19.80 62.74
CA LYS A 36 -19.66 -18.69 62.27
C LYS A 36 -18.90 -18.88 60.92
N PRO A 37 -18.51 -17.78 60.23
CA PRO A 37 -17.97 -17.82 58.87
C PRO A 37 -16.52 -18.29 58.81
N LYS A 38 -16.23 -19.23 57.89
CA LYS A 38 -14.87 -19.55 57.41
C LYS A 38 -14.80 -19.24 55.91
N GLU A 39 -13.67 -18.69 55.48
CA GLU A 39 -13.32 -18.30 54.11
C GLU A 39 -13.86 -19.26 53.04
N LYS A 40 -14.50 -18.70 52.01
CA LYS A 40 -14.87 -19.44 50.80
C LYS A 40 -13.98 -19.00 49.65
N GLU A 41 -13.15 -19.93 49.19
CA GLU A 41 -12.61 -19.94 47.83
C GLU A 41 -13.73 -19.69 46.81
N ILE A 42 -13.52 -18.73 45.92
CA ILE A 42 -14.43 -18.44 44.81
C ILE A 42 -14.30 -19.58 43.78
N LYS A 43 -15.33 -20.43 43.74
CA LYS A 43 -15.52 -21.44 42.70
C LYS A 43 -15.78 -20.75 41.35
N LYS A 44 -14.98 -21.09 40.33
CA LYS A 44 -15.14 -20.67 38.94
C LYS A 44 -16.53 -21.06 38.41
N ALA A 45 -17.17 -20.11 37.73
CA ALA A 45 -18.44 -20.27 37.04
C ALA A 45 -18.34 -21.25 35.86
N LYS A 46 -19.46 -21.93 35.59
CA LYS A 46 -19.66 -22.99 34.61
C LYS A 46 -19.53 -22.49 33.16
N THR A 47 -18.76 -23.22 32.36
CA THR A 47 -18.62 -23.07 30.90
C THR A 47 -19.75 -23.77 30.15
N GLU A 48 -20.24 -23.14 29.07
CA GLU A 48 -21.22 -23.63 28.11
C GLU A 48 -20.79 -24.91 27.35
N PRO A 49 -21.72 -25.66 26.71
CA PRO A 49 -21.47 -27.04 26.28
C PRO A 49 -20.57 -27.10 25.03
N SER A 50 -19.49 -27.85 25.15
CA SER A 50 -18.53 -28.15 24.09
C SER A 50 -19.15 -28.98 22.97
N VAL A 51 -18.99 -28.53 21.73
CA VAL A 51 -19.25 -29.33 20.51
C VAL A 51 -18.40 -30.60 20.56
N SER A 52 -19.03 -31.77 20.47
CA SER A 52 -18.33 -33.07 20.54
C SER A 52 -17.53 -33.33 19.27
N LEU A 53 -16.22 -33.54 19.41
CA LEU A 53 -15.31 -33.89 18.31
C LEU A 53 -15.50 -35.35 17.85
N PRO A 54 -15.24 -35.66 16.56
CA PRO A 54 -15.31 -37.03 16.03
C PRO A 54 -14.33 -38.00 16.74
N ARG A 55 -14.74 -39.28 16.86
CA ARG A 55 -13.89 -40.35 17.45
C ARG A 55 -12.58 -40.50 16.66
N GLY A 56 -11.47 -40.23 17.34
CA GLY A 56 -10.11 -40.34 16.79
C GLY A 56 -9.34 -39.01 16.75
N ALA A 57 -9.98 -37.87 17.02
CA ALA A 57 -9.29 -36.60 17.18
C ALA A 57 -8.49 -36.60 18.49
N ASN A 58 -7.16 -36.57 18.38
CA ASN A 58 -6.27 -36.37 19.52
C ASN A 58 -6.60 -34.99 20.14
N PRO A 59 -6.99 -34.88 21.43
CA PRO A 59 -7.32 -33.61 22.06
C PRO A 59 -6.03 -32.83 22.32
N LYS A 60 -5.35 -32.41 21.25
CA LYS A 60 -4.41 -31.30 21.34
C LYS A 60 -5.25 -30.13 21.79
N SER A 61 -4.94 -29.58 22.96
CA SER A 61 -5.56 -28.38 23.49
C SER A 61 -5.77 -27.42 22.32
N ILE A 62 -7.03 -27.14 21.98
CA ILE A 62 -7.33 -26.09 21.02
C ILE A 62 -6.82 -24.85 21.71
N ALA A 63 -5.63 -24.38 21.30
CA ALA A 63 -5.11 -23.13 21.78
C ALA A 63 -6.20 -22.11 21.49
N PHE A 64 -6.65 -21.38 22.51
CA PHE A 64 -7.51 -20.22 22.32
C PHE A 64 -6.74 -19.25 21.42
N SER A 65 -6.95 -19.36 20.13
CA SER A 65 -6.36 -18.52 19.11
C SER A 65 -7.41 -17.50 18.74
N ASN A 66 -7.05 -16.23 18.84
CA ASN A 66 -7.90 -15.15 18.36
C ASN A 66 -7.99 -15.28 16.83
N ASP A 67 -9.13 -15.73 16.32
CA ASP A 67 -9.41 -15.77 14.89
C ASP A 67 -10.13 -14.49 14.48
N PHE A 68 -9.35 -13.51 14.03
CA PHE A 68 -9.88 -12.23 13.55
C PHE A 68 -10.64 -12.35 12.22
N SER A 69 -10.47 -13.45 11.48
CA SER A 69 -11.27 -13.70 10.26
C SER A 69 -12.67 -14.15 10.66
N ASN A 70 -12.76 -15.07 11.62
CA ASN A 70 -14.03 -15.49 12.20
C ASN A 70 -14.74 -14.32 12.90
N ASP A 71 -13.99 -13.51 13.66
CA ASP A 71 -14.55 -12.30 14.26
C ASP A 71 -15.16 -11.37 13.21
N PHE A 72 -14.45 -11.06 12.12
CA PHE A 72 -14.99 -10.24 11.02
C PHE A 72 -16.27 -10.82 10.42
N VAL A 73 -16.41 -12.14 10.30
CA VAL A 73 -17.64 -12.77 9.80
C VAL A 73 -18.82 -12.48 10.73
N HIS A 74 -18.61 -12.45 12.04
CA HIS A 74 -19.65 -12.23 13.05
C HIS A 74 -19.91 -10.76 13.38
N THR A 75 -18.86 -9.94 13.46
CA THR A 75 -18.93 -8.55 13.96
C THR A 75 -18.89 -7.52 12.83
N ARG A 76 -18.46 -7.92 11.63
CA ARG A 76 -18.10 -7.04 10.51
C ARG A 76 -16.97 -6.06 10.83
N GLN A 77 -16.23 -6.28 11.91
CA GLN A 77 -15.08 -5.47 12.28
C GLN A 77 -13.84 -5.91 11.50
N PRO A 78 -13.23 -5.05 10.65
CA PRO A 78 -12.03 -5.43 9.90
C PRO A 78 -10.90 -5.85 10.83
N SER A 79 -10.21 -6.95 10.50
CA SER A 79 -9.09 -7.48 11.30
C SER A 79 -7.95 -6.46 11.47
N THR A 80 -7.85 -5.50 10.55
CA THR A 80 -6.87 -4.40 10.56
C THR A 80 -7.06 -3.45 11.74
N GLN A 81 -8.26 -3.38 12.33
CA GLN A 81 -8.54 -2.55 13.51
C GLN A 81 -7.84 -3.05 14.79
N TYR A 82 -7.52 -4.34 14.86
CA TYR A 82 -6.80 -4.93 15.99
C TYR A 82 -5.29 -4.64 15.96
N ILE A 83 -4.77 -4.08 14.86
CA ILE A 83 -3.38 -3.65 14.77
C ILE A 83 -3.16 -2.47 15.72
N ARG A 84 -2.15 -2.60 16.58
CA ARG A 84 -1.79 -1.60 17.59
C ARG A 84 -0.73 -0.64 17.04
N ASN A 85 -0.60 0.52 17.68
CA ASN A 85 0.42 1.52 17.39
C ASN A 85 0.43 2.05 15.93
N VAL A 86 -0.70 1.95 15.22
CA VAL A 86 -0.83 2.45 13.85
C VAL A 86 -0.61 3.97 13.79
N ASP A 87 -1.18 4.71 14.75
CA ASP A 87 -1.10 6.18 14.77
C ASP A 87 0.28 6.70 15.21
N ARG A 88 0.99 5.91 16.01
CA ARG A 88 2.31 6.24 16.57
C ARG A 88 3.26 5.04 16.50
N PRO A 89 3.71 4.66 15.29
CA PRO A 89 4.50 3.44 15.09
C PRO A 89 5.90 3.50 15.72
N THR A 90 6.39 4.70 16.03
CA THR A 90 7.72 4.93 16.63
C THR A 90 7.67 5.16 18.14
N GLU A 91 6.49 5.13 18.75
CA GLU A 91 6.33 5.30 20.19
C GLU A 91 7.09 4.20 20.95
N GLY A 92 7.87 4.59 21.96
CA GLY A 92 8.77 3.68 22.68
C GLY A 92 10.13 3.46 22.03
N TYR A 93 10.38 4.01 20.82
CA TYR A 93 11.66 3.88 20.09
C TYR A 93 12.30 5.25 19.76
N PRO A 94 12.94 5.93 20.74
CA PRO A 94 13.43 7.31 20.56
C PRO A 94 14.43 7.48 19.40
N LYS A 95 15.30 6.49 19.16
CA LYS A 95 16.27 6.53 18.05
C LYS A 95 15.58 6.45 16.67
N LEU A 96 14.54 5.61 16.56
CA LEU A 96 13.75 5.48 15.34
C LEU A 96 12.94 6.74 15.08
N GLN A 97 12.30 7.29 16.12
CA GLN A 97 11.59 8.55 16.05
C GLN A 97 12.53 9.68 15.60
N LYS A 98 13.71 9.81 16.22
CA LYS A 98 14.72 10.79 15.84
C LYS A 98 15.15 10.64 14.38
N LEU A 99 15.37 9.41 13.90
CA LEU A 99 15.71 9.16 12.49
C LEU A 99 14.60 9.66 11.55
N LYS A 100 13.33 9.32 11.82
CA LYS A 100 12.18 9.75 11.02
C LYS A 100 12.05 11.28 10.99
N ASP A 101 12.17 11.92 12.15
CA ASP A 101 12.07 13.38 12.26
C ASP A 101 13.21 14.09 11.52
N LEU A 102 14.44 13.57 11.62
CA LEU A 102 15.59 14.12 10.89
C LEU A 102 15.41 13.98 9.38
N LYS A 103 14.93 12.82 8.89
CA LYS A 103 14.66 12.61 7.47
C LYS A 103 13.54 13.52 6.96
N GLN A 104 12.45 13.67 7.72
CA GLN A 104 11.36 14.56 7.35
C GLN A 104 11.86 16.01 7.22
N LYS A 105 12.59 16.51 8.22
CA LYS A 105 13.21 17.86 8.19
C LYS A 105 14.19 18.01 7.03
N GLN A 106 14.96 16.97 6.72
CA GLN A 106 15.91 16.96 5.59
C GLN A 106 15.17 17.11 4.25
N VAL A 107 14.12 16.31 4.03
CA VAL A 107 13.29 16.39 2.83
C VAL A 107 12.62 17.77 2.73
N ASP A 108 12.00 18.26 3.81
CA ASP A 108 11.27 19.53 3.82
C ASP A 108 12.17 20.74 3.55
N LYS A 109 13.41 20.71 4.03
CA LYS A 109 14.41 21.78 3.83
C LYS A 109 14.86 21.87 2.37
N HIS A 110 15.01 20.73 1.71
CA HIS A 110 15.54 20.63 0.35
C HIS A 110 14.44 20.44 -0.71
N ALA A 111 13.17 20.38 -0.30
CA ALA A 111 12.05 20.28 -1.21
C ALA A 111 11.83 21.59 -1.99
N VAL A 112 11.78 21.47 -3.31
CA VAL A 112 11.31 22.54 -4.21
C VAL A 112 9.85 22.90 -3.92
N LYS A 113 9.39 24.06 -4.41
CA LYS A 113 7.99 24.45 -4.33
C LYS A 113 7.08 23.39 -4.99
N PRO A 114 5.80 23.30 -4.60
CA PRO A 114 4.89 22.35 -5.23
C PRO A 114 4.63 22.77 -6.68
N TYR A 115 5.00 21.91 -7.63
CA TYR A 115 4.76 22.14 -9.05
C TYR A 115 3.57 21.30 -9.51
N GLY A 116 2.67 21.94 -10.26
CA GLY A 116 1.52 21.32 -10.87
C GLY A 116 1.49 21.61 -12.37
N VAL A 117 1.07 20.61 -13.14
CA VAL A 117 0.82 20.70 -14.57
C VAL A 117 -0.58 20.19 -14.86
N ARG A 118 -1.46 21.10 -15.31
CA ARG A 118 -2.82 20.74 -15.66
C ARG A 118 -2.90 20.36 -17.13
N VAL A 119 -3.17 19.08 -17.40
CA VAL A 119 -3.20 18.56 -18.77
C VAL A 119 -4.23 17.45 -18.93
N ASP A 120 -4.98 17.48 -20.03
CA ASP A 120 -5.94 16.40 -20.34
C ASP A 120 -5.23 15.06 -20.54
N THR A 121 -5.91 13.96 -20.17
CA THR A 121 -5.37 12.59 -20.23
C THR A 121 -4.74 12.24 -21.59
N ASN A 122 -5.35 12.66 -22.70
CA ASN A 122 -4.86 12.41 -24.06
C ASN A 122 -3.60 13.22 -24.43
N LYS A 123 -3.33 14.32 -23.71
CA LYS A 123 -2.19 15.22 -23.95
C LYS A 123 -1.00 14.95 -23.02
N ILE A 124 -1.15 14.10 -22.00
CA ILE A 124 -0.06 13.72 -21.08
C ILE A 124 1.13 13.14 -21.84
N VAL A 125 0.90 12.18 -22.73
CA VAL A 125 1.99 11.51 -23.46
C VAL A 125 2.73 12.49 -24.40
N PRO A 126 2.04 13.30 -25.25
CA PRO A 126 2.70 14.36 -26.01
C PRO A 126 3.51 15.33 -25.15
N LEU A 127 2.97 15.79 -24.02
CA LEU A 127 3.65 16.69 -23.10
C LEU A 127 4.93 16.08 -22.53
N LEU A 128 4.88 14.84 -22.04
CA LEU A 128 6.07 14.20 -21.48
C LEU A 128 7.13 13.93 -22.57
N ASN A 129 6.72 13.73 -23.82
CA ASN A 129 7.65 13.64 -24.94
C ASN A 129 8.31 14.99 -25.26
N SER A 130 7.61 16.11 -25.17
CA SER A 130 8.21 17.44 -25.35
C SER A 130 9.21 17.76 -24.24
N TRP A 131 8.94 17.38 -23.00
CA TRP A 131 9.89 17.50 -21.89
C TRP A 131 11.21 16.77 -22.15
N VAL A 132 11.13 15.54 -22.69
CA VAL A 132 12.31 14.75 -23.03
C VAL A 132 13.06 15.34 -24.24
N LYS A 133 12.33 15.82 -25.26
CA LYS A 133 12.92 16.27 -26.52
C LYS A 133 13.49 17.69 -26.44
N ASP A 134 12.69 18.62 -25.93
CA ASP A 134 12.93 20.05 -26.05
C ASP A 134 13.73 20.58 -24.85
N TYR A 135 13.57 19.95 -23.68
CA TYR A 135 14.22 20.37 -22.43
C TYR A 135 15.17 19.33 -21.84
N THR A 136 15.22 18.12 -22.40
CA THR A 136 16.04 17.00 -21.89
C THR A 136 15.75 16.64 -20.43
N LEU A 137 14.52 16.86 -19.97
CA LEU A 137 14.11 16.63 -18.59
C LEU A 137 14.22 15.15 -18.20
N GLN A 138 14.72 14.92 -16.99
CA GLN A 138 14.75 13.60 -16.35
C GLN A 138 14.36 13.69 -14.88
N PHE A 139 13.79 12.60 -14.38
CA PHE A 139 13.37 12.44 -13.00
C PHE A 139 13.99 11.19 -12.40
N ASP A 140 14.45 11.29 -11.17
CA ASP A 140 15.06 10.17 -10.45
C ASP A 140 14.01 9.26 -9.82
N VAL A 141 12.88 9.85 -9.39
CA VAL A 141 11.72 9.15 -8.86
C VAL A 141 10.50 9.50 -9.68
N ILE A 142 9.82 8.50 -10.24
CA ILE A 142 8.55 8.67 -10.92
C ILE A 142 7.49 7.87 -10.16
N MET A 143 6.39 8.50 -9.79
CA MET A 143 5.21 7.86 -9.21
C MET A 143 4.07 7.92 -10.22
N ILE A 144 3.41 6.80 -10.46
CA ILE A 144 2.19 6.71 -11.27
C ILE A 144 1.06 6.38 -10.32
N GLY A 145 0.14 7.33 -10.17
CA GLY A 145 -0.89 7.34 -9.12
C GLY A 145 -2.31 7.12 -9.64
N ALA A 146 -3.20 6.79 -8.70
CA ALA A 146 -4.65 6.63 -8.86
C ALA A 146 -5.09 5.94 -10.17
N LEU A 147 -4.50 4.78 -10.45
CA LEU A 147 -4.90 3.94 -11.58
C LEU A 147 -6.26 3.30 -11.30
N VAL A 148 -7.34 4.02 -11.63
CA VAL A 148 -8.70 3.48 -11.62
C VAL A 148 -8.82 2.43 -12.72
N GLU A 149 -9.65 1.40 -12.48
CA GLU A 149 -9.92 0.37 -13.48
C GLU A 149 -10.45 1.01 -14.77
N ASN A 150 -9.66 0.91 -15.83
CA ASN A 150 -9.99 1.42 -17.15
C ASN A 150 -9.32 0.51 -18.18
N GLN A 151 -10.06 0.11 -19.22
CA GLN A 151 -9.54 -0.70 -20.33
C GLN A 151 -8.34 -0.04 -21.03
N PHE A 152 -8.23 1.29 -20.96
CA PHE A 152 -7.14 2.07 -21.58
C PHE A 152 -5.89 2.21 -20.70
N LEU A 153 -5.89 1.64 -19.48
CA LEU A 153 -4.77 1.78 -18.55
C LEU A 153 -3.46 1.23 -19.12
N LEU A 154 -3.48 -0.02 -19.61
CA LEU A 154 -2.30 -0.67 -20.17
C LEU A 154 -1.74 0.05 -21.42
N PRO A 155 -2.55 0.36 -22.45
CA PRO A 155 -2.10 1.15 -23.59
C PRO A 155 -1.46 2.48 -23.18
N LEU A 156 -2.05 3.16 -22.20
CA LEU A 156 -1.53 4.42 -21.70
C LEU A 156 -0.16 4.23 -21.05
N LEU A 157 -0.01 3.29 -20.12
CA LEU A 157 1.26 3.00 -19.46
C LEU A 157 2.35 2.60 -20.46
N GLU A 158 2.01 1.83 -21.50
CA GLU A 158 2.94 1.48 -22.58
C GLU A 158 3.40 2.68 -23.41
N SER A 159 2.54 3.68 -23.58
CA SER A 159 2.81 4.86 -24.40
C SER A 159 3.65 5.92 -23.67
N LEU A 160 3.72 5.87 -22.34
CA LEU A 160 4.50 6.83 -21.56
C LEU A 160 6.01 6.69 -21.83
N PRO A 161 6.75 7.80 -22.04
CA PRO A 161 8.18 7.77 -22.33
C PRO A 161 9.06 7.51 -21.09
N LEU A 162 8.63 6.63 -20.18
CA LEU A 162 9.22 6.44 -18.84
C LEU A 162 10.71 6.09 -18.87
N TYR A 163 11.17 5.31 -19.84
CA TYR A 163 12.59 4.94 -19.92
C TYR A 163 13.53 6.10 -20.28
N LYS A 164 13.02 7.09 -21.02
CA LYS A 164 13.78 8.30 -21.36
C LYS A 164 13.66 9.36 -20.26
N LEU A 165 12.49 9.40 -19.63
CA LEU A 165 12.15 10.35 -18.57
C LEU A 165 12.77 9.95 -17.21
N CYS A 166 12.94 8.66 -16.94
CA CYS A 166 13.56 8.19 -15.70
C CYS A 166 15.09 8.18 -15.83
N ALA A 167 15.76 8.84 -14.88
CA ALA A 167 17.22 8.85 -14.78
C ALA A 167 17.77 7.45 -14.45
N LYS A 168 19.07 7.24 -14.69
CA LYS A 168 19.75 5.97 -14.41
C LYS A 168 20.93 6.20 -13.46
N PRO A 169 20.91 5.66 -12.24
CA PRO A 169 19.81 4.90 -11.62
C PRO A 169 18.57 5.74 -11.33
N GLY A 170 17.41 5.09 -11.29
CA GLY A 170 16.12 5.73 -11.01
C GLY A 170 15.06 4.73 -10.55
N PHE A 171 13.96 5.26 -10.02
CA PHE A 171 12.93 4.51 -9.30
C PHE A 171 11.54 4.85 -9.83
N LEU A 172 10.73 3.82 -10.02
CA LEU A 172 9.36 3.93 -10.50
C LEU A 172 8.42 3.30 -9.47
N PHE A 173 7.45 4.07 -8.99
CA PHE A 173 6.40 3.64 -8.07
C PHE A 173 5.08 3.59 -8.83
N ILE A 174 4.39 2.45 -8.83
CA ILE A 174 3.11 2.27 -9.54
C ILE A 174 2.04 1.92 -8.50
N TRP A 175 1.21 2.90 -8.16
CA TRP A 175 0.11 2.76 -7.22
C TRP A 175 -1.16 2.27 -7.91
N THR A 176 -1.66 1.10 -7.51
CA THR A 176 -2.79 0.45 -8.16
C THR A 176 -3.60 -0.45 -7.23
N HIS A 177 -4.74 -0.92 -7.74
CA HIS A 177 -5.62 -1.87 -7.08
C HIS A 177 -5.15 -3.33 -7.29
N THR A 178 -5.58 -4.25 -6.42
CA THR A 178 -5.26 -5.68 -6.54
C THR A 178 -5.67 -6.27 -7.89
N ALA A 179 -6.75 -5.78 -8.48
CA ALA A 179 -7.27 -6.26 -9.75
C ALA A 179 -6.32 -6.01 -10.94
N ASN A 180 -5.52 -4.93 -10.87
CA ASN A 180 -4.62 -4.51 -11.94
C ASN A 180 -3.23 -5.15 -11.84
N ILE A 181 -2.93 -5.89 -10.77
CA ILE A 181 -1.63 -6.53 -10.54
C ILE A 181 -1.26 -7.47 -11.69
N LYS A 182 -2.21 -8.30 -12.14
CA LYS A 182 -1.97 -9.24 -13.26
C LYS A 182 -1.64 -8.51 -14.56
N GLN A 183 -2.35 -7.41 -14.83
CA GLN A 183 -2.12 -6.56 -15.99
C GLN A 183 -0.73 -5.90 -15.91
N LEU A 184 -0.35 -5.36 -14.76
CA LEU A 184 0.99 -4.79 -14.55
C LEU A 184 2.10 -5.84 -14.67
N SER A 185 1.88 -7.08 -14.22
CA SER A 185 2.84 -8.18 -14.42
C SER A 185 3.08 -8.41 -15.90
N SER A 186 2.02 -8.42 -16.71
CA SER A 186 2.13 -8.54 -18.17
C SER A 186 2.89 -7.35 -18.77
N LEU A 187 2.62 -6.14 -18.30
CA LEU A 187 3.29 -4.92 -18.75
C LEU A 187 4.80 -4.96 -18.48
N LEU A 188 5.22 -5.30 -17.26
CA LEU A 188 6.65 -5.36 -16.90
C LEU A 188 7.41 -6.42 -17.70
N ASN A 189 6.74 -7.51 -18.06
CA ASN A 189 7.32 -8.59 -18.87
C ASN A 189 7.24 -8.32 -20.38
N SER A 190 6.53 -7.28 -20.83
CA SER A 190 6.45 -6.90 -22.24
C SER A 190 7.83 -6.48 -22.78
N ASP A 191 8.08 -6.71 -24.06
CA ASP A 191 9.38 -6.36 -24.69
C ASP A 191 9.75 -4.88 -24.53
N LYS A 192 8.75 -4.00 -24.42
CA LYS A 192 8.96 -2.56 -24.24
C LYS A 192 9.52 -2.22 -22.87
N TRP A 193 9.20 -2.96 -21.82
CA TRP A 193 9.58 -2.68 -20.42
C TRP A 193 10.60 -3.67 -19.87
N ASN A 194 10.60 -4.88 -20.41
CA ASN A 194 11.55 -5.92 -20.07
C ASN A 194 12.98 -5.38 -20.25
N LYS A 195 13.85 -5.70 -19.29
CA LYS A 195 15.24 -5.20 -19.16
C LYS A 195 15.39 -3.70 -18.87
N LYS A 196 14.33 -2.87 -18.98
CA LYS A 196 14.39 -1.43 -18.67
C LYS A 196 14.07 -1.13 -17.21
N PHE A 197 13.05 -1.79 -16.69
CA PHE A 197 12.64 -1.70 -15.28
C PHE A 197 12.61 -3.11 -14.69
N ARG A 198 13.11 -3.27 -13.46
CA ARG A 198 13.04 -4.51 -12.70
C ARG A 198 12.20 -4.28 -11.45
N ARG A 199 11.19 -5.13 -11.21
CA ARG A 199 10.43 -5.10 -9.95
C ARG A 199 11.38 -5.40 -8.79
N SER A 200 11.38 -4.55 -7.76
CA SER A 200 12.22 -4.70 -6.58
C SER A 200 11.39 -4.98 -5.33
N GLU A 201 10.36 -4.18 -5.07
CA GLU A 201 9.53 -4.28 -3.87
C GLU A 201 8.04 -4.14 -4.22
N GLU A 202 7.19 -4.63 -3.33
CA GLU A 202 5.74 -4.44 -3.36
C GLU A 202 5.31 -3.84 -2.03
N LEU A 203 4.98 -2.55 -2.04
CA LEU A 203 4.43 -1.88 -0.87
C LEU A 203 2.93 -2.16 -0.80
N VAL A 204 2.45 -2.54 0.37
CA VAL A 204 1.02 -2.78 0.62
C VAL A 204 0.49 -1.66 1.49
N PHE A 205 -0.60 -1.03 1.07
CA PHE A 205 -1.29 -0.04 1.87
C PHE A 205 -2.64 -0.55 2.32
N VAL A 206 -2.88 -0.50 3.63
CA VAL A 206 -4.07 -1.08 4.25
C VAL A 206 -4.84 0.01 5.01
N PRO A 207 -6.03 0.40 4.54
CA PRO A 207 -6.94 1.20 5.34
C PRO A 207 -7.44 0.42 6.56
N VAL A 208 -7.47 1.10 7.71
CA VAL A 208 -7.90 0.50 8.99
C VAL A 208 -9.41 0.42 9.11
N ASP A 209 -10.13 1.37 8.51
CA ASP A 209 -11.58 1.47 8.60
C ASP A 209 -12.21 1.49 7.19
N GLU A 210 -13.40 0.92 7.07
CA GLU A 210 -14.22 0.97 5.87
C GLU A 210 -14.76 2.37 5.58
N SER A 211 -14.80 3.23 6.61
CA SER A 211 -15.07 4.66 6.46
C SER A 211 -13.92 5.41 5.77
N SER A 212 -12.73 4.79 5.68
CA SER A 212 -11.57 5.41 5.05
C SER A 212 -11.88 5.73 3.58
N PRO A 213 -11.48 6.90 3.09
CA PRO A 213 -11.63 7.26 1.68
C PRO A 213 -10.75 6.40 0.76
N TYR A 214 -9.71 5.79 1.32
CA TYR A 214 -8.87 4.82 0.63
C TYR A 214 -9.42 3.40 0.78
N PHE A 215 -10.60 3.18 1.36
CA PHE A 215 -11.14 1.83 1.45
C PHE A 215 -11.52 1.32 0.05
N PRO A 216 -10.87 0.26 -0.44
CA PRO A 216 -11.03 -0.16 -1.84
C PRO A 216 -12.44 -0.67 -2.15
N GLY A 217 -13.16 -1.18 -1.15
CA GLY A 217 -14.55 -1.66 -1.30
C GLY A 217 -15.59 -0.58 -1.59
N ARG A 218 -15.23 0.65 -1.99
CA ARG A 218 -16.16 1.66 -2.55
C ARG A 218 -15.72 2.17 -3.92
N VAL A 219 -14.55 1.73 -4.40
CA VAL A 219 -14.05 2.02 -5.73
C VAL A 219 -14.77 1.09 -6.68
N ASN A 220 -15.31 1.63 -7.77
CA ASN A 220 -16.09 0.88 -8.75
C ASN A 220 -15.18 -0.18 -9.40
N ASP A 221 -15.21 -1.38 -8.82
CA ASP A 221 -14.45 -2.56 -9.22
C ASP A 221 -15.34 -3.64 -9.85
N GLY A 222 -16.55 -3.24 -10.25
CA GLY A 222 -17.58 -4.13 -10.77
C GLY A 222 -18.39 -4.89 -9.70
N PHE A 223 -18.24 -4.59 -8.40
CA PHE A 223 -18.89 -5.35 -7.31
C PHE A 223 -19.85 -4.58 -6.39
N TYR A 224 -20.17 -3.33 -6.67
CA TYR A 224 -21.27 -2.65 -5.96
C TYR A 224 -22.47 -2.44 -6.86
N TYR A 225 -23.61 -2.91 -6.36
CA TYR A 225 -24.95 -2.86 -6.93
C TYR A 225 -25.33 -1.43 -7.35
N ASP A 226 -24.96 -1.05 -8.56
CA ASP A 226 -25.89 -0.32 -9.42
C ASP A 226 -26.63 -1.38 -10.25
N GLU A 227 -27.89 -1.13 -10.60
CA GLU A 227 -28.84 -2.09 -11.20
C GLU A 227 -28.43 -2.57 -12.62
N SER A 228 -27.19 -2.36 -13.03
CA SER A 228 -26.64 -2.73 -14.32
C SER A 228 -25.51 -3.75 -14.19
N PRO A 229 -25.66 -4.97 -14.75
CA PRO A 229 -24.66 -6.03 -14.70
C PRO A 229 -23.56 -5.77 -15.74
N MET A 230 -22.87 -4.63 -15.67
CA MET A 230 -21.65 -4.45 -16.46
C MET A 230 -20.45 -4.98 -15.68
N VAL A 231 -20.07 -6.20 -16.03
CA VAL A 231 -18.83 -6.86 -15.59
C VAL A 231 -17.66 -6.06 -16.14
N ASN A 232 -17.11 -5.14 -15.35
CA ASN A 232 -15.85 -4.52 -15.68
C ASN A 232 -14.71 -5.54 -15.50
N GLY A 233 -14.24 -6.08 -16.62
CA GLY A 233 -12.87 -6.52 -16.95
C GLY A 233 -12.11 -7.53 -16.07
N ASN A 234 -12.27 -7.55 -14.74
CA ASN A 234 -11.37 -8.24 -13.81
C ASN A 234 -12.03 -9.37 -13.00
N GLY A 235 -13.26 -9.77 -13.35
CA GLY A 235 -13.95 -10.94 -12.78
C GLY A 235 -14.36 -10.79 -11.31
N GLN A 236 -15.14 -11.75 -10.80
CA GLN A 236 -15.66 -11.73 -9.43
C GLN A 236 -14.58 -12.04 -8.39
N SER A 237 -14.31 -11.09 -7.47
CA SER A 237 -13.40 -11.31 -6.33
C SER A 237 -14.09 -12.23 -5.32
N LEU A 238 -13.45 -13.33 -4.93
CA LEU A 238 -13.98 -14.24 -3.90
C LEU A 238 -13.93 -13.63 -2.50
N PHE A 239 -12.95 -12.75 -2.25
CA PHE A 239 -12.78 -12.04 -0.98
C PHE A 239 -12.98 -10.54 -1.16
N LYS A 240 -13.46 -9.90 -0.09
CA LYS A 240 -13.53 -8.43 0.01
C LYS A 240 -12.12 -7.88 -0.06
N ARG A 241 -11.89 -6.93 -0.98
CA ARG A 241 -10.61 -6.26 -1.13
C ARG A 241 -10.48 -5.19 -0.04
N THR A 242 -9.38 -5.24 0.69
CA THR A 242 -9.09 -4.33 1.82
C THR A 242 -7.72 -3.67 1.71
N GLN A 243 -7.01 -3.87 0.61
CA GLN A 243 -5.63 -3.42 0.45
C GLN A 243 -5.37 -2.82 -0.94
N TRP A 244 -4.37 -1.95 -0.99
CA TRP A 244 -3.79 -1.37 -2.20
C TRP A 244 -2.35 -1.81 -2.36
N HIS A 245 -1.85 -1.73 -3.59
CA HIS A 245 -0.52 -2.18 -3.93
C HIS A 245 0.24 -1.04 -4.62
N CYS A 246 1.48 -0.83 -4.20
CA CYS A 246 2.42 0.06 -4.87
C CYS A 246 3.65 -0.74 -5.28
N TRP A 247 3.82 -0.94 -6.58
CA TRP A 247 5.02 -1.61 -7.07
C TRP A 247 6.18 -0.65 -7.19
N MET A 248 7.30 -1.02 -6.60
CA MET A 248 8.55 -0.30 -6.76
C MET A 248 9.43 -1.02 -7.77
N CYS A 249 9.78 -0.33 -8.85
CA CYS A 249 10.66 -0.81 -9.89
C CYS A 249 11.93 0.04 -9.95
N ILE A 250 13.04 -0.59 -10.33
CA ILE A 250 14.36 0.05 -10.43
C ILE A 250 14.82 0.03 -11.89
N THR A 251 15.38 1.13 -12.35
CA THR A 251 16.15 1.19 -13.60
C THR A 251 17.62 1.50 -13.32
N GLY A 252 18.52 0.96 -14.15
CA GLY A 252 19.97 1.02 -13.93
C GLY A 252 20.46 0.10 -12.81
N THR A 253 21.64 0.40 -12.28
CA THR A 253 22.33 -0.37 -11.23
C THR A 253 22.44 0.49 -9.98
N VAL A 254 21.97 -0.06 -8.86
CA VAL A 254 22.07 0.54 -7.53
C VAL A 254 22.47 -0.56 -6.55
N ARG A 255 23.39 -0.24 -5.64
CA ARG A 255 23.88 -1.15 -4.60
C ARG A 255 23.81 -0.48 -3.24
N ARG A 256 23.08 -1.09 -2.31
CA ARG A 256 22.91 -0.59 -0.93
C ARG A 256 24.24 -0.32 -0.20
N ALA A 257 25.26 -1.13 -0.47
CA ALA A 257 26.56 -1.03 0.20
C ALA A 257 27.39 0.18 -0.28
N THR A 258 27.28 0.57 -1.55
CA THR A 258 28.16 1.60 -2.15
C THR A 258 27.43 2.91 -2.41
N ASP A 259 26.12 2.87 -2.68
CA ASP A 259 25.35 4.01 -3.18
C ASP A 259 24.50 4.64 -2.06
N ALA A 260 25.09 4.79 -0.87
CA ALA A 260 24.43 5.33 0.32
C ALA A 260 24.04 6.82 0.18
N ASP A 261 24.74 7.55 -0.69
CA ASP A 261 24.40 8.92 -1.06
C ASP A 261 23.09 9.00 -1.87
N LEU A 262 22.79 7.96 -2.65
CA LEU A 262 21.59 7.88 -3.48
C LEU A 262 20.38 7.29 -2.74
N ILE A 263 20.59 6.22 -1.98
CA ILE A 263 19.50 5.44 -1.37
C ILE A 263 19.71 5.16 0.11
N HIS A 264 18.61 5.23 0.85
CA HIS A 264 18.53 4.83 2.25
C HIS A 264 17.51 3.68 2.40
N CYS A 265 17.99 2.45 2.23
CA CYS A 265 17.15 1.25 2.39
C CYS A 265 16.74 1.01 3.86
N ASN A 266 15.67 0.23 4.03
CA ASN A 266 15.20 -0.29 5.33
C ASN A 266 14.82 0.78 6.35
N VAL A 267 14.68 2.04 5.94
CA VAL A 267 14.15 3.10 6.80
C VAL A 267 12.65 2.91 7.04
N ASP A 268 11.91 2.49 6.02
CA ASP A 268 10.46 2.23 6.05
C ASP A 268 10.17 0.75 5.78
N THR A 269 9.03 0.29 6.28
CA THR A 269 8.44 -1.03 5.99
C THR A 269 7.66 -0.99 4.67
N ASP A 270 7.50 -2.15 4.05
CA ASP A 270 6.66 -2.36 2.87
C ASP A 270 5.16 -2.23 3.16
N LEU A 271 4.75 -2.55 4.39
CA LEU A 271 3.38 -2.35 4.86
C LEU A 271 3.19 -0.92 5.41
N GLN A 272 2.19 -0.22 4.87
CA GLN A 272 1.73 1.08 5.32
C GLN A 272 0.25 0.98 5.72
N ILE A 273 -0.11 1.53 6.88
CA ILE A 273 -1.45 1.40 7.42
C ILE A 273 -2.02 2.81 7.64
N SER A 274 -3.27 3.05 7.24
CA SER A 274 -3.90 4.35 7.48
C SER A 274 -4.12 4.58 8.98
N PRO A 275 -3.86 5.77 9.53
CA PRO A 275 -4.25 6.11 10.89
C PRO A 275 -5.75 5.86 11.16
N LYS A 276 -6.08 5.53 12.42
CA LYS A 276 -7.46 5.38 12.90
C LYS A 276 -8.15 6.74 12.85
N GLY A 277 -9.41 6.75 12.41
CA GLY A 277 -10.15 8.01 12.25
C GLY A 277 -9.47 8.95 11.26
N SER A 278 -9.00 8.40 10.13
CA SER A 278 -8.32 9.14 9.06
C SER A 278 -8.99 10.49 8.89
N PRO A 279 -8.23 11.61 8.84
CA PRO A 279 -8.84 12.92 8.69
C PRO A 279 -9.79 12.86 7.48
N GLY A 280 -10.94 13.52 7.56
CA GLY A 280 -11.98 13.43 6.53
C GLY A 280 -11.46 13.76 5.12
N VAL A 281 -12.37 13.74 4.14
CA VAL A 281 -12.04 13.91 2.70
C VAL A 281 -11.09 15.09 2.40
N GLU A 282 -11.12 16.11 3.27
CA GLU A 282 -10.25 17.28 3.31
C GLU A 282 -8.74 17.06 3.47
N TYR A 283 -8.25 15.84 3.69
CA TYR A 283 -6.81 15.55 3.72
C TYR A 283 -6.37 14.44 2.74
N ASN A 284 -7.29 13.98 1.90
CA ASN A 284 -6.97 12.95 0.93
C ASN A 284 -6.20 13.47 -0.26
N ASN A 285 -5.37 12.60 -0.81
CA ASN A 285 -4.72 12.77 -2.10
C ASN A 285 -4.92 11.50 -2.97
N ALA A 286 -4.75 11.62 -4.27
CA ALA A 286 -4.76 10.53 -5.26
C ALA A 286 -3.94 9.30 -4.84
N VAL A 287 -2.84 9.53 -4.12
CA VAL A 287 -2.00 8.51 -3.51
C VAL A 287 -1.86 8.84 -2.01
N PRO A 288 -1.90 7.86 -1.09
CA PRO A 288 -1.72 8.12 0.33
C PRO A 288 -0.36 8.77 0.65
N GLU A 289 -0.38 9.70 1.60
CA GLU A 289 0.80 10.43 2.08
C GLU A 289 1.96 9.50 2.51
N ALA A 290 1.63 8.34 3.09
CA ALA A 290 2.62 7.35 3.49
C ALA A 290 3.49 6.87 2.31
N ILE A 291 2.93 6.75 1.11
CA ILE A 291 3.66 6.29 -0.08
C ILE A 291 4.65 7.34 -0.57
N TYR A 292 4.29 8.63 -0.49
CA TYR A 292 5.23 9.71 -0.76
C TYR A 292 6.42 9.70 0.21
N ARG A 293 6.13 9.54 1.51
CA ARG A 293 7.18 9.47 2.54
C ARG A 293 8.12 8.29 2.33
N VAL A 294 7.59 7.12 1.96
CA VAL A 294 8.42 5.95 1.61
C VAL A 294 9.34 6.27 0.43
N ALA A 295 8.82 6.89 -0.64
CA ALA A 295 9.62 7.24 -1.81
C ALA A 295 10.72 8.28 -1.48
N GLU A 296 10.39 9.30 -0.68
CA GLU A 296 11.32 10.35 -0.23
C GLU A 296 12.37 9.85 0.75
N ASN A 297 11.99 8.96 1.67
CA ASN A 297 12.92 8.34 2.59
C ASN A 297 13.81 7.31 1.89
N PHE A 298 13.31 6.64 0.85
CA PHE A 298 14.09 5.67 0.12
C PHE A 298 15.15 6.34 -0.79
N SER A 299 14.76 7.34 -1.57
CA SER A 299 15.66 8.02 -2.53
C SER A 299 16.01 9.44 -2.08
N ASN A 300 17.31 9.71 -1.95
CA ASN A 300 17.81 11.06 -1.68
C ASN A 300 17.83 11.94 -2.94
N SER A 301 17.38 11.46 -4.10
CA SER A 301 17.34 12.29 -5.31
C SER A 301 16.17 13.26 -5.29
N ASN A 302 16.38 14.49 -5.75
CA ASN A 302 15.40 15.57 -5.60
C ASN A 302 14.46 15.75 -6.80
N ARG A 303 14.74 15.11 -7.94
CA ARG A 303 13.87 15.20 -9.13
C ARG A 303 12.76 14.17 -9.06
N ARG A 304 11.58 14.57 -8.60
CA ARG A 304 10.43 13.67 -8.38
C ARG A 304 9.23 14.08 -9.20
N LEU A 305 8.66 13.13 -9.94
CA LEU A 305 7.49 13.31 -10.81
C LEU A 305 6.35 12.41 -10.35
N HIS A 306 5.14 12.95 -10.25
CA HIS A 306 3.93 12.21 -10.01
C HIS A 306 2.98 12.37 -11.20
N ILE A 307 2.62 11.28 -11.85
CA ILE A 307 1.71 11.24 -13.00
C ILE A 307 0.40 10.62 -12.54
N VAL A 308 -0.69 11.38 -12.61
CA VAL A 308 -2.05 10.89 -12.38
C VAL A 308 -2.78 10.95 -13.73
N PRO A 309 -2.83 9.84 -14.48
CA PRO A 309 -3.31 9.86 -15.86
C PRO A 309 -4.80 10.12 -15.99
N CYS A 310 -5.59 9.60 -15.06
CA CYS A 310 -7.04 9.63 -15.10
C CYS A 310 -7.58 10.72 -14.18
N ARG A 311 -8.78 11.24 -14.49
CA ARG A 311 -9.53 12.08 -13.56
C ARG A 311 -9.95 11.24 -12.35
N THR A 312 -9.67 11.72 -11.15
CA THR A 312 -9.94 11.00 -9.89
C THR A 312 -11.22 11.48 -9.22
N GLY A 313 -11.73 12.66 -9.61
CA GLY A 313 -12.97 13.25 -9.11
C GLY A 313 -12.88 13.75 -7.67
N PHE A 314 -14.01 14.18 -7.11
CA PHE A 314 -14.06 14.91 -5.84
C PHE A 314 -13.72 14.08 -4.60
N LYS A 315 -13.84 12.75 -4.65
CA LYS A 315 -13.60 11.87 -3.49
C LYS A 315 -12.11 11.68 -3.19
N ILE A 316 -11.27 11.69 -4.22
CA ILE A 316 -9.83 11.47 -4.10
C ILE A 316 -9.12 12.56 -4.91
N PRO A 317 -9.05 13.80 -4.39
CA PRO A 317 -8.51 14.93 -5.15
C PRO A 317 -7.01 14.76 -5.41
N VAL A 318 -6.51 15.35 -6.50
CA VAL A 318 -5.07 15.43 -6.78
C VAL A 318 -4.49 16.67 -6.09
N ARG A 319 -3.75 16.45 -5.01
CA ARG A 319 -3.07 17.51 -4.27
C ARG A 319 -1.61 17.60 -4.68
N MET A 320 -1.16 18.84 -4.85
CA MET A 320 0.25 19.11 -5.07
C MET A 320 1.04 18.88 -3.78
N ARG A 321 2.31 18.49 -3.95
CA ARG A 321 3.22 18.20 -2.85
C ARG A 321 4.55 18.92 -3.08
N ARG A 322 5.12 19.50 -2.03
CA ARG A 322 6.46 20.10 -2.07
C ARG A 322 7.48 19.03 -2.46
N GLY A 323 8.46 19.38 -3.30
CA GLY A 323 9.46 18.44 -3.78
C GLY A 323 8.99 17.53 -4.93
N TRP A 324 7.78 17.74 -5.46
CA TRP A 324 7.21 16.96 -6.56
C TRP A 324 6.64 17.85 -7.66
N VAL A 325 6.80 17.38 -8.89
CA VAL A 325 6.05 17.85 -10.06
C VAL A 325 4.84 16.92 -10.23
N VAL A 326 3.62 17.45 -10.19
CA VAL A 326 2.39 16.66 -10.32
C VAL A 326 1.72 16.96 -11.65
N VAL A 327 1.55 15.94 -12.49
CA VAL A 327 0.91 16.02 -13.80
C VAL A 327 -0.43 15.31 -13.75
N SER A 328 -1.53 16.05 -13.97
CA SER A 328 -2.88 15.49 -13.97
C SER A 328 -3.90 16.42 -14.64
N PRO A 329 -5.01 15.90 -15.18
CA PRO A 329 -6.15 16.73 -15.55
C PRO A 329 -6.79 17.49 -14.37
N ASP A 330 -6.69 16.95 -13.16
CA ASP A 330 -7.38 17.48 -11.97
C ASP A 330 -6.46 18.34 -11.07
N VAL A 331 -5.27 18.71 -11.55
CA VAL A 331 -4.39 19.64 -10.85
C VAL A 331 -5.00 21.05 -10.84
N LEU A 332 -5.04 21.68 -9.66
CA LEU A 332 -5.66 22.99 -9.49
C LEU A 332 -4.78 24.15 -9.97
N VAL A 333 -3.46 24.03 -9.86
CA VAL A 333 -2.49 25.09 -10.16
C VAL A 333 -1.53 24.63 -11.23
N ASP A 334 -1.46 25.37 -12.32
CA ASP A 334 -0.59 25.10 -13.46
C ASP A 334 0.59 26.09 -13.42
N ASN A 335 1.68 25.70 -12.76
CA ASN A 335 2.80 26.60 -12.43
C ASN A 335 4.17 26.00 -12.73
N PHE A 336 4.24 24.97 -13.57
CA PHE A 336 5.48 24.32 -13.92
C PHE A 336 6.16 24.98 -15.11
N ASP A 337 7.32 25.57 -14.85
CA ASP A 337 8.28 25.96 -15.87
C ASP A 337 9.57 25.12 -15.74
N PRO A 338 10.02 24.42 -16.80
CA PRO A 338 11.21 23.57 -16.74
C PRO A 338 12.50 24.30 -16.33
N PHE A 339 12.68 25.55 -16.75
CA PHE A 339 13.89 26.32 -16.44
C PHE A 339 13.89 26.80 -14.98
N GLU A 340 12.75 27.30 -14.50
CA GLU A 340 12.57 27.66 -13.09
C GLU A 340 12.78 26.43 -12.18
N TYR A 341 12.21 25.28 -12.55
CA TYR A 341 12.37 24.04 -11.81
C TYR A 341 13.83 23.60 -11.70
N GLU A 342 14.59 23.68 -12.80
CA GLU A 342 16.02 23.34 -12.78
C GLU A 342 16.85 24.31 -11.94
N ALA A 343 16.57 25.62 -12.02
CA ALA A 343 17.22 26.63 -11.20
C ALA A 343 16.96 26.39 -9.70
N GLU A 344 15.72 26.08 -9.31
CA GLU A 344 15.38 25.79 -7.92
C GLU A 344 16.01 24.48 -7.43
N LEU A 345 16.09 23.46 -8.30
CA LEU A 345 16.80 22.21 -7.98
C LEU A 345 18.29 22.45 -7.70
N GLN A 346 18.94 23.32 -8.49
CA GLN A 346 20.33 23.70 -8.30
C GLN A 346 20.55 24.41 -6.96
N GLU A 347 19.62 25.26 -6.53
CA GLU A 347 19.66 25.95 -5.24
C GLU A 347 19.44 25.00 -4.06
N LYS A 348 18.43 24.12 -4.17
CA LYS A 348 17.99 23.26 -3.06
C LYS A 348 18.76 21.95 -2.94
N SER A 349 19.55 21.55 -3.93
CA SER A 349 20.19 20.23 -3.96
C SER A 349 21.72 20.32 -3.97
N MET A 350 22.38 19.30 -3.43
CA MET A 350 23.79 19.05 -3.70
C MET A 350 23.92 18.45 -5.10
N VAL A 351 24.63 19.17 -5.98
CA VAL A 351 24.83 18.72 -7.37
C VAL A 351 26.14 17.95 -7.49
N LYS A 352 26.02 16.68 -7.87
CA LYS A 352 27.15 15.78 -8.10
C LYS A 352 27.23 15.46 -9.59
N GLN A 353 28.41 15.61 -10.19
CA GLN A 353 28.61 15.17 -11.57
C GLN A 353 28.99 13.68 -11.60
N LYS A 354 28.28 12.94 -12.44
CA LYS A 354 28.55 11.52 -12.69
C LYS A 354 28.95 11.33 -14.15
N THR A 355 30.10 10.72 -14.36
CA THR A 355 30.51 10.27 -15.69
C THR A 355 29.76 8.98 -16.03
N ILE A 356 29.07 8.98 -17.16
CA ILE A 356 28.38 7.82 -17.70
C ILE A 356 29.09 7.42 -19.00
N ASN A 357 29.46 6.14 -19.09
CA ASN A 357 30.10 5.55 -20.27
C ASN A 357 29.04 4.86 -21.13
N VAL A 358 28.22 5.64 -21.84
CA VAL A 358 27.26 5.10 -22.81
C VAL A 358 27.44 5.88 -24.10
N GLY A 359 28.18 5.28 -25.05
CA GLY A 359 28.50 5.90 -26.35
C GLY A 359 29.56 7.02 -26.29
N GLY A 360 30.28 7.15 -25.18
CA GLY A 360 31.28 8.19 -24.90
C GLY A 360 31.27 8.59 -23.42
N ASN A 361 32.22 9.41 -23.00
CA ASN A 361 32.26 9.97 -21.64
C ASN A 361 31.32 11.19 -21.57
N ARG A 362 30.09 11.00 -21.08
CA ARG A 362 29.16 12.10 -20.83
C ARG A 362 29.05 12.36 -19.33
N GLN A 363 29.22 13.60 -18.91
CA GLN A 363 28.90 14.01 -17.54
C GLN A 363 27.41 14.32 -17.42
N VAL A 364 26.79 13.80 -16.36
CA VAL A 364 25.39 14.03 -16.02
C VAL A 364 25.30 14.53 -14.59
N SER A 365 24.54 15.60 -14.38
CA SER A 365 24.27 16.17 -13.06
C SER A 365 23.27 15.31 -12.29
N GLN A 366 23.60 14.99 -11.03
CA GLN A 366 22.71 14.36 -10.07
C GLN A 366 22.36 15.38 -8.99
N TYR A 367 21.05 15.57 -8.77
CA TYR A 367 20.53 16.50 -7.76
C TYR A 367 20.16 15.71 -6.50
N LEU A 368 21.02 15.72 -5.51
CA LEU A 368 20.89 14.92 -4.29
C LEU A 368 20.54 15.81 -3.09
N VAL A 369 19.76 15.28 -2.17
CA VAL A 369 19.50 15.88 -0.87
C VAL A 369 20.77 15.66 0.01
N PRO A 370 21.40 16.73 0.53
CA PRO A 370 22.63 16.61 1.31
C PRO A 370 22.44 15.73 2.55
N GLN A 371 23.34 14.77 2.75
CA GLN A 371 23.29 13.85 3.89
C GLN A 371 23.86 14.50 5.16
N THR A 372 23.25 14.23 6.31
CA THR A 372 23.78 14.67 7.62
C THR A 372 24.44 13.51 8.36
N LYS A 373 25.46 13.82 9.17
CA LYS A 373 26.16 12.84 10.00
C LYS A 373 25.21 12.11 10.95
N GLU A 374 24.21 12.81 11.50
CA GLU A 374 23.23 12.20 12.40
C GLU A 374 22.35 11.15 11.71
N ILE A 375 21.90 11.43 10.48
CA ILE A 375 21.12 10.47 9.69
C ILE A 375 22.00 9.26 9.32
N GLU A 376 23.26 9.49 8.93
CA GLU A 376 24.21 8.43 8.60
C GLU A 376 24.51 7.51 9.80
N LEU A 377 24.52 8.05 11.02
CA LEU A 377 24.73 7.28 12.25
C LEU A 377 23.50 6.45 12.66
N LEU A 378 22.29 6.97 12.43
CA LEU A 378 21.04 6.33 12.87
C LEU A 378 20.42 5.40 11.85
N ARG A 379 20.69 5.59 10.55
CA ARG A 379 20.08 4.76 9.51
C ARG A 379 20.54 3.30 9.58
N PRO A 380 19.70 2.34 9.17
CA PRO A 380 20.12 0.95 9.03
C PRO A 380 21.22 0.79 7.99
N LYS A 381 22.22 -0.04 8.30
CA LYS A 381 23.36 -0.37 7.44
C LYS A 381 23.68 -1.85 7.54
N SER A 382 24.21 -2.42 6.46
CA SER A 382 24.75 -3.78 6.51
C SER A 382 25.91 -3.83 7.53
N PRO A 383 26.04 -4.93 8.29
CA PRO A 383 27.25 -5.18 9.07
C PRO A 383 28.49 -5.15 8.16
N CYS A 384 29.59 -4.60 8.66
CA CYS A 384 30.88 -4.65 7.97
C CYS A 384 31.47 -6.06 7.96
#